data_AF-A0A970GG67-F1
#
_entry.id   AF-A0A970GG67-F1
#
_cell.length_a   1.000
_cell.length_b   1.000
_cell.length_c   1.000
_cell.angle_alpha   90.00
_cell.angle_beta   90.00
_cell.angle_gamma   90.00
#
_symmetry.space_group_name_H-M   'P 1'
#
loop_
_entity.id
_entity.type
_entity.pdbx_description
1 polymer ?
#
loop_
_entity_poly.entity_id
_entity_poly.type
_entity_poly.pdbx_seq_one_letter_code
_entity_poly.pdbx_strand_id
1 'polypeptide(L)'
;MSISLIIPVFNYLNLLEKCLFSVYRQSVQPDEIILSDDGSDEDIVAFYNAQKRKTAIPLILVRQKHLQFRAARVRNNGVSVSK
;
A
#
# COMPACT_ATOMS: atom_id res chain seq x y z
N MET A 1 5.58 -8.44 -19.18
CA MET A 1 5.28 -7.12 -18.61
C MET A 1 4.87 -7.35 -17.18
N SER A 2 5.46 -6.65 -16.21
CA SER A 2 5.18 -6.78 -14.77
C SER A 2 4.51 -5.48 -14.29
N ILE A 3 3.52 -5.57 -13.40
CA ILE A 3 2.78 -4.44 -12.85
C ILE A 3 2.95 -4.42 -11.32
N SER A 4 3.69 -3.43 -10.82
CA SER A 4 3.76 -3.11 -9.38
C SER A 4 2.80 -1.96 -9.05
N LEU A 5 1.79 -2.23 -8.22
CA LEU A 5 0.83 -1.21 -7.79
C LEU A 5 1.27 -0.56 -6.47
N ILE A 6 1.71 0.71 -6.54
CA ILE A 6 2.11 1.48 -5.36
C ILE A 6 0.93 2.34 -4.89
N ILE A 7 0.54 2.17 -3.62
CA ILE A 7 -0.52 2.95 -2.97
C ILE A 7 0.11 3.73 -1.82
N PRO A 8 0.31 5.06 -1.96
CA PRO A 8 0.67 5.92 -0.85
C PRO A 8 -0.47 5.99 0.17
N VAL A 9 -0.14 5.87 1.45
CA VAL A 9 -1.10 5.86 2.55
C VAL A 9 -0.69 6.89 3.60
N PHE A 10 -1.66 7.64 4.07
CA PHE A 10 -1.54 8.47 5.27
C PHE A 10 -2.92 8.55 5.91
N ASN A 11 -3.12 7.79 6.98
CA ASN A 11 -4.41 7.57 7.64
C ASN A 11 -5.49 7.01 6.68
N TYR A 12 -6.75 7.09 7.10
CA TYR A 12 -7.96 6.66 6.40
C TYR A 12 -7.92 5.19 5.94
N LEU A 13 -7.65 4.26 6.86
CA LEU A 13 -7.57 2.82 6.55
C LEU A 13 -8.89 2.27 5.98
N ASN A 14 -10.03 2.86 6.32
CA ASN A 14 -11.33 2.52 5.75
C ASN A 14 -11.43 2.82 4.25
N LEU A 15 -10.78 3.88 3.76
CA LEU A 15 -10.71 4.21 2.34
C LEU A 15 -9.70 3.30 1.64
N LEU A 16 -8.57 3.01 2.30
CA LEU A 16 -7.60 2.05 1.81
C LEU A 16 -8.22 0.66 1.62
N GLU A 17 -9.08 0.21 2.54
CA GLU A 17 -9.80 -1.06 2.38
C GLU A 17 -10.67 -1.09 1.12
N LYS A 18 -11.41 0.00 0.86
CA LYS A 18 -12.23 0.13 -0.36
C LYS A 18 -11.37 0.16 -1.62
N CYS A 19 -10.23 0.86 -1.56
CA CYS A 19 -9.25 0.89 -2.64
C CYS A 19 -8.76 -0.53 -2.96
N LEU A 20 -8.27 -1.26 -1.96
CA LEU A 20 -7.81 -2.64 -2.11
C LEU A 20 -8.92 -3.57 -2.62
N PHE A 21 -10.14 -3.43 -2.12
CA PHE A 21 -11.28 -4.19 -2.61
C PHE A 21 -11.53 -3.97 -4.11
N SER A 22 -11.35 -2.75 -4.62
CA SER A 22 -11.45 -2.46 -6.05
C SER A 22 -10.30 -3.08 -6.87
N VAL A 23 -9.10 -3.13 -6.28
CA VAL A 23 -7.90 -3.74 -6.90
C VAL A 23 -8.07 -5.25 -7.01
N TYR A 24 -8.53 -5.91 -5.95
CA TYR A 24 -8.75 -7.36 -5.95
C TYR A 24 -9.77 -7.82 -7.00
N ARG A 25 -10.60 -6.91 -7.53
CA ARG A 25 -11.62 -7.19 -8.55
C ARG A 25 -11.20 -6.80 -9.97
N GLN A 26 -9.97 -6.37 -10.19
CA GLN A 26 -9.49 -6.06 -11.54
C GLN A 26 -9.45 -7.32 -12.42
N SER A 27 -9.73 -7.16 -13.72
CA SER A 27 -9.60 -8.24 -14.70
C SER A 27 -8.13 -8.61 -14.94
N VAL A 28 -7.22 -7.65 -14.78
CA VAL A 28 -5.77 -7.84 -14.78
C VAL A 28 -5.26 -7.47 -13.39
N GLN A 29 -4.77 -8.46 -12.65
CA GLN A 29 -4.24 -8.26 -11.31
C GLN A 29 -2.81 -7.71 -11.38
N PRO A 30 -2.40 -6.84 -10.43
CA PRO A 30 -1.00 -6.49 -10.29
C PRO A 30 -0.21 -7.70 -9.77
N ASP A 31 1.07 -7.77 -10.15
CA ASP A 31 1.99 -8.81 -9.68
C ASP A 31 2.41 -8.58 -8.22
N GLU A 32 2.30 -7.34 -7.74
CA GLU A 32 2.46 -6.97 -6.33
C GLU A 32 1.73 -5.67 -5.99
N ILE A 33 1.38 -5.52 -4.72
CA ILE A 33 0.82 -4.29 -4.16
C ILE A 33 1.76 -3.80 -3.06
N ILE A 34 2.17 -2.54 -3.16
CA ILE A 34 3.07 -1.88 -2.22
C ILE A 34 2.28 -0.79 -1.51
N LEU A 35 1.99 -1.01 -0.22
CA LEU A 35 1.48 0.02 0.67
C LEU A 35 2.67 0.84 1.16
N SER A 36 2.72 2.11 0.77
CA SER A 36 3.77 3.03 1.18
C SER A 36 3.21 4.06 2.15
N ASP A 37 3.53 3.90 3.43
CA ASP A 37 2.96 4.66 4.55
C ASP A 37 3.79 5.90 4.89
N ASP A 38 3.17 7.08 4.88
CA ASP A 38 3.78 8.37 5.30
C ASP A 38 3.64 8.61 6.81
N GLY A 39 3.68 7.55 7.60
CA GLY A 39 3.63 7.57 9.06
C GLY A 39 2.23 7.82 9.61
N SER A 40 1.26 7.00 9.19
CA SER A 40 -0.10 7.03 9.73
C SER A 40 -0.13 6.80 11.25
N ASP A 41 -1.06 7.48 11.92
CA ASP A 41 -1.35 7.28 13.35
C ASP A 41 -2.20 6.02 13.60
N GLU A 42 -3.00 5.63 12.61
CA GLU A 42 -3.76 4.39 12.64
C GLU A 42 -2.86 3.15 12.55
N ASP A 43 -3.32 2.01 13.08
CA ASP A 43 -2.56 0.76 13.07
C ASP A 43 -2.57 0.08 11.69
N ILE A 44 -1.76 0.63 10.79
CA ILE A 44 -1.57 0.11 9.44
C ILE A 44 -0.89 -1.27 9.45
N VAL A 45 -0.18 -1.65 10.52
CA VAL A 45 0.48 -2.96 10.61
C VAL A 45 -0.56 -4.05 10.83
N ALA A 46 -1.49 -3.84 11.76
CA ALA A 46 -2.64 -4.73 11.95
C ALA A 46 -3.50 -4.82 10.68
N PHE A 47 -3.76 -3.67 10.04
CA PHE A 47 -4.48 -3.61 8.77
C PHE A 47 -3.78 -4.42 7.65
N TYR A 48 -2.48 -4.19 7.44
CA TYR A 48 -1.67 -4.92 6.46
C TYR A 48 -1.71 -6.42 6.71
N ASN A 49 -1.54 -6.86 7.96
CA ASN A 49 -1.61 -8.28 8.32
C ASN A 49 -2.98 -8.87 8.04
N ALA A 50 -4.06 -8.12 8.24
CA ALA A 50 -5.41 -8.55 7.90
C ALA A 50 -5.62 -8.66 6.39
N GLN A 51 -5.15 -7.68 5.61
CA GLN A 51 -5.29 -7.69 4.14
C GLN A 51 -4.42 -8.78 3.48
N LYS A 52 -3.23 -9.06 4.01
CA LYS A 52 -2.35 -10.13 3.52
C LYS A 52 -3.00 -11.52 3.57
N ARG A 53 -3.97 -11.74 4.47
CA ARG A 53 -4.74 -12.99 4.54
C ARG A 53 -5.90 -13.06 3.53
N LYS A 54 -6.27 -11.94 2.90
CA LYS A 54 -7.43 -11.83 2.00
C LYS A 54 -7.07 -11.98 0.52
N THR A 55 -5.78 -11.97 0.17
CA THR A 55 -5.34 -11.98 -1.24
C THR A 55 -4.13 -12.89 -1.44
N ALA A 56 -4.02 -13.48 -2.62
CA ALA A 56 -2.83 -14.20 -3.07
C ALA A 56 -1.78 -13.27 -3.69
N ILE A 57 -2.15 -12.01 -3.98
CA ILE A 57 -1.25 -11.00 -4.52
C ILE A 57 -0.20 -10.66 -3.46
N PRO A 58 1.11 -10.71 -3.77
CA PRO A 58 2.15 -10.25 -2.87
C PRO A 58 1.88 -8.83 -2.36
N LEU A 59 1.76 -8.69 -1.04
CA LEU A 59 1.56 -7.40 -0.38
C LEU A 59 2.83 -7.02 0.37
N ILE A 60 3.31 -5.79 0.14
CA ILE A 60 4.51 -5.22 0.74
C ILE A 60 4.10 -3.96 1.51
N LEU A 61 4.68 -3.76 2.70
CA LEU A 61 4.50 -2.54 3.49
C LEU A 61 5.86 -1.87 3.68
N VAL A 62 5.99 -0.63 3.19
CA VAL A 62 7.13 0.25 3.46
C VAL A 62 6.64 1.47 4.23
N ARG A 63 7.39 1.91 5.24
CA ARG A 63 6.98 2.98 6.14
C ARG A 63 8.06 4.04 6.31
N GLN A 64 7.65 5.28 6.47
CA GLN A 64 8.51 6.38 6.94
C GLN A 64 7.87 7.10 8.12
N LYS A 65 8.67 7.68 9.02
CA LYS A 65 8.16 8.56 10.09
C LYS A 65 7.51 9.80 9.51
N HIS A 66 6.29 10.15 9.90
CA HIS A 66 5.61 11.37 9.46
C HIS A 66 6.42 12.64 9.80
N LEU A 67 6.66 13.50 8.81
CA LEU A 67 7.30 14.81 8.97
C LEU A 67 6.69 15.78 7.95
N GLN A 68 5.55 16.39 8.30
CA GLN A 68 4.79 17.26 7.40
C GLN A 68 4.44 16.55 6.09
N PHE A 69 4.06 17.31 5.07
CA PHE A 69 3.64 16.79 3.78
C PHE A 69 4.84 16.28 2.93
N ARG A 70 4.93 14.97 2.71
CA ARG A 70 6.02 14.36 1.90
C ARG A 70 5.51 13.29 0.92
N ALA A 71 4.43 13.61 0.21
CA ALA A 71 3.81 12.74 -0.80
C ALA A 71 4.80 12.22 -1.87
N ALA A 72 5.77 13.04 -2.30
CA ALA A 72 6.79 12.61 -3.26
C ALA A 72 7.71 11.54 -2.67
N ARG A 73 8.16 11.73 -1.42
CA ARG A 73 9.07 10.79 -0.75
C ARG A 73 8.40 9.44 -0.52
N VAL A 74 7.16 9.43 -0.04
CA VAL A 74 6.44 8.17 0.20
C VAL A 74 6.20 7.40 -1.11
N ARG A 75 5.93 8.07 -2.23
CA ARG A 75 5.87 7.41 -3.56
C ARG A 75 7.23 6.80 -3.93
N ASN A 76 8.31 7.55 -3.77
CA ASN A 76 9.66 7.09 -4.11
C ASN A 76 10.12 5.91 -3.25
N ASN A 77 9.73 5.85 -1.96
CA ASN A 77 9.99 4.68 -1.13
C ASN A 77 9.28 3.44 -1.69
N GLY A 78 8.05 3.59 -2.19
CA GLY A 78 7.33 2.51 -2.86
C GLY A 78 8.06 2.03 -4.12
N VAL A 79 8.52 2.96 -4.95
CA VAL A 79 9.32 2.64 -6.15
C VAL A 79 10.63 1.94 -5.79
N SER A 80 11.28 2.32 -4.69
CA SER A 80 12.56 1.72 -4.29
C SER A 80 12.48 0.24 -3.90
N VAL A 81 11.27 -0.27 -3.64
CA VAL A 81 11.04 -1.67 -3.27
C VAL A 81 10.21 -2.43 -4.31
N SER A 82 9.83 -1.79 -5.43
CA SER A 82 9.15 -2.47 -6.54
C SER A 82 10.12 -3.30 -7.36
N LYS A 83 9.63 -4.39 -7.96
CA LYS A 83 10.38 -5.27 -8.86
C LYS A 83 10.54 -4.74 -10.28
#